data_AF-V4AB78-F1
#
_entry.id   AF-V4AB78-F1
#
_cell.length_a   1.000
_cell.length_b   1.000
_cell.length_c   1.000
_cell.angle_alpha   90.00
_cell.angle_beta   90.00
_cell.angle_gamma   90.00
#
_symmetry.space_group_name_H-M   'P 1'
#
loop_
_entity.id
_entity.type
_entity.pdbx_description
1 polymer ?
#
loop_
_entity_poly.entity_id
_entity_poly.type
_entity_poly.pdbx_seq_one_letter_code
_entity_poly.pdbx_strand_id
1 'polypeptide(L)'
;MIAKLYQWLIAGSILLSIWLALLVDYVQSDMISQNKYTIFMIPIYLAVAFAVYSAAVVGYRVATFNNCDEAAVELQQQIKEAREDLKKKGFVFTER
;
A
#
# COMPACT_ATOMS: atom_id res chain seq x y z
N MET A 1 20.58 -13.59 -11.00
CA MET A 1 19.64 -13.12 -9.96
C MET A 1 18.42 -12.59 -10.68
N ILE A 2 17.23 -13.19 -10.49
CA ILE A 2 16.02 -12.77 -11.20
C ILE A 2 15.44 -11.52 -10.53
N ALA A 3 15.01 -10.53 -11.31
CA ALA A 3 14.34 -9.35 -10.78
C ALA A 3 13.01 -9.71 -10.11
N LYS A 4 12.70 -9.10 -8.95
CA LYS A 4 11.46 -9.35 -8.21
C LYS A 4 10.20 -9.16 -9.07
N LEU A 5 10.23 -8.17 -9.98
CA LEU A 5 9.16 -7.96 -10.95
C LEU A 5 8.88 -9.21 -11.79
N TYR A 6 9.93 -9.84 -12.36
CA TYR A 6 9.79 -11.02 -13.20
C TYR A 6 9.28 -12.23 -12.39
N GLN A 7 9.71 -12.37 -11.14
CA GLN A 7 9.19 -13.40 -10.24
C GLN A 7 7.66 -13.25 -10.02
N TRP A 8 7.20 -12.02 -9.77
CA TRP A 8 5.76 -11.73 -9.60
C TRP A 8 4.96 -11.88 -10.90
N LEU A 9 5.54 -11.47 -12.04
CA LEU A 9 4.92 -11.65 -13.36
C LEU A 9 4.72 -13.13 -13.70
N ILE A 10 5.72 -13.98 -13.46
CA ILE A 10 5.57 -15.43 -13.68
C ILE A 10 4.47 -15.99 -12.78
N ALA A 11 4.51 -15.68 -11.48
CA ALA A 11 3.51 -16.18 -10.53
C ALA A 11 2.08 -15.74 -10.92
N GLY A 12 1.92 -14.47 -11.30
CA GLY A 12 0.64 -13.95 -11.79
C GLY A 12 0.17 -14.62 -13.08
N SER A 13 1.09 -14.87 -14.01
CA SER A 13 0.79 -15.56 -15.28
C SER A 13 0.30 -17.01 -15.05
N ILE A 14 0.93 -17.75 -14.13
CA ILE A 14 0.50 -19.11 -13.76
C ILE A 14 -0.90 -19.09 -13.13
N LEU A 15 -1.17 -18.16 -12.22
CA LEU A 15 -2.50 -18.03 -11.61
C LEU A 15 -3.57 -17.67 -12.65
N LEU A 16 -3.25 -16.75 -13.56
CA LEU A 16 -4.15 -16.34 -14.63
C LEU A 16 -4.44 -17.49 -15.59
N SER A 17 -3.44 -18.29 -15.95
CA SER A 17 -3.62 -19.43 -16.85
C SER A 17 -4.50 -20.51 -16.23
N ILE A 18 -4.34 -20.79 -14.93
CA ILE A 18 -5.23 -21.71 -14.18
C ILE A 18 -6.67 -21.19 -14.20
N TRP A 19 -6.87 -19.91 -13.91
CA TRP A 19 -8.21 -19.31 -13.91
C TRP A 19 -8.88 -19.38 -15.29
N LEU A 20 -8.15 -19.06 -16.37
CA LEU A 20 -8.66 -19.17 -17.74
C LEU A 20 -8.97 -20.62 -18.11
N ALA A 21 -8.13 -21.58 -17.73
CA ALA A 21 -8.38 -23.01 -17.98
C ALA A 21 -9.67 -23.49 -17.31
N LEU A 22 -9.96 -23.02 -16.09
CA LEU A 22 -11.22 -23.31 -15.39
C LEU A 22 -12.43 -22.65 -16.06
N LEU A 23 -12.27 -21.46 -16.64
CA LEU A 23 -13.34 -20.70 -17.28
C LEU A 23 -13.76 -21.29 -18.64
N VAL A 24 -12.80 -21.86 -19.37
CA VAL A 24 -13.00 -22.53 -20.67
C VAL A 24 -13.54 -23.97 -20.51
N ASP A 25 -13.85 -24.42 -19.28
CA ASP A 25 -14.23 -25.80 -18.96
C ASP A 25 -13.22 -26.84 -19.49
N TYR A 26 -11.93 -26.50 -19.53
CA TYR A 26 -10.89 -27.44 -19.93
C TYR A 26 -10.88 -28.68 -19.00
N VAL A 27 -11.25 -28.48 -17.74
CA VAL A 27 -11.49 -29.54 -16.76
C VAL A 27 -12.99 -29.79 -16.68
N GLN A 28 -13.46 -30.82 -17.38
CA GLN A 28 -14.86 -31.26 -17.30
C GLN A 28 -15.12 -31.89 -15.92
N SER A 29 -15.70 -31.10 -15.03
CA SER A 29 -16.15 -31.54 -13.72
C SER A 29 -17.54 -30.96 -13.45
N ASP A 30 -18.49 -31.81 -13.08
CA ASP A 30 -19.88 -31.41 -12.82
C ASP A 30 -20.03 -30.39 -11.69
N MET A 31 -19.04 -30.31 -10.78
CA MET A 31 -19.02 -29.32 -9.70
C MET A 31 -18.57 -27.94 -10.19
N ILE A 32 -17.67 -27.89 -11.17
CA ILE A 32 -17.12 -26.66 -11.75
C ILE A 32 -18.17 -26.01 -12.66
N SER A 33 -18.86 -26.81 -13.46
CA SER A 33 -19.89 -26.34 -14.39
C SER A 33 -21.10 -25.72 -13.65
N GLN A 34 -21.50 -26.29 -12.51
CA GLN A 34 -22.57 -25.75 -11.66
C GLN A 34 -22.20 -24.40 -11.01
N ASN A 35 -20.92 -24.21 -10.68
CA ASN A 35 -20.43 -23.01 -9.97
C ASN A 35 -19.65 -22.05 -10.87
N LYS A 36 -19.84 -22.13 -12.19
CA LYS A 36 -19.09 -21.34 -13.18
C LYS A 36 -19.21 -19.82 -12.99
N TYR A 37 -20.37 -19.36 -12.51
CA TYR A 37 -20.59 -17.95 -12.18
C TYR A 37 -19.67 -17.47 -11.03
N THR A 38 -19.49 -18.29 -10.00
CA THR A 38 -18.58 -17.97 -8.88
C THR A 38 -17.13 -17.91 -9.36
N ILE A 39 -16.73 -18.85 -10.23
CA ILE A 39 -15.38 -18.91 -10.80
C ILE A 39 -15.08 -17.66 -11.65
N PHE A 40 -16.04 -17.23 -12.45
CA PHE A 40 -15.95 -15.99 -13.23
C PHE A 40 -15.73 -14.76 -12.33
N MET A 41 -16.36 -14.74 -11.14
CA MET A 41 -16.24 -13.62 -10.19
C MET A 41 -15.00 -13.64 -9.29
N ILE A 42 -14.18 -14.70 -9.30
CA ILE A 42 -12.95 -14.80 -8.48
C ILE A 42 -12.06 -13.55 -8.56
N PRO A 43 -11.74 -12.99 -9.75
CA PRO A 43 -10.89 -11.81 -9.84
C PRO A 43 -11.49 -10.58 -9.13
N ILE A 44 -12.81 -10.44 -9.17
CA ILE A 44 -13.53 -9.35 -8.51
C ILE A 44 -13.45 -9.52 -6.99
N TYR A 45 -13.69 -10.73 -6.47
CA TYR A 45 -13.54 -11.00 -5.03
C TYR A 45 -12.11 -10.73 -4.54
N LEU A 46 -11.10 -11.11 -5.33
CA LEU A 46 -9.70 -10.84 -5.01
C LEU A 46 -9.41 -9.33 -4.99
N ALA A 47 -9.92 -8.57 -5.96
CA ALA A 47 -9.77 -7.12 -6.00
C ALA A 47 -10.44 -6.42 -4.81
N VAL A 48 -11.65 -6.84 -4.43
CA VAL A 48 -12.36 -6.30 -3.26
C VAL A 48 -11.60 -6.62 -1.96
N ALA A 49 -11.14 -7.86 -1.79
CA ALA A 49 -10.34 -8.25 -0.64
C ALA A 49 -9.03 -7.44 -0.55
N PHE A 50 -8.35 -7.24 -1.68
CA PHE A 50 -7.15 -6.42 -1.76
C PHE A 50 -7.44 -4.96 -1.40
N ALA A 51 -8.54 -4.39 -1.88
CA ALA A 51 -8.93 -3.01 -1.59
C ALA A 51 -9.21 -2.82 -0.09
N VAL A 52 -9.99 -3.72 0.52
CA VAL A 52 -10.30 -3.67 1.96
C VAL A 52 -9.03 -3.83 2.79
N TYR A 53 -8.19 -4.81 2.46
CA TYR A 53 -6.91 -5.02 3.16
C TYR A 53 -6.00 -3.80 3.05
N SER A 54 -5.88 -3.22 1.85
CA SER A 54 -5.03 -2.04 1.62
C SER A 54 -5.55 -0.83 2.39
N ALA A 55 -6.86 -0.57 2.36
CA ALA A 55 -7.48 0.51 3.11
C ALA A 55 -7.30 0.31 4.63
N ALA A 56 -7.47 -0.92 5.13
CA ALA A 56 -7.26 -1.24 6.54
C ALA A 56 -5.81 -1.02 6.97
N VAL A 57 -4.83 -1.47 6.18
CA VAL A 57 -3.40 -1.29 6.47
C VAL A 57 -3.02 0.19 6.46
N VAL A 58 -3.45 0.93 5.44
CA VAL A 58 -3.18 2.37 5.35
C VAL A 58 -3.83 3.10 6.51
N GLY A 59 -5.11 2.84 6.78
CA GLY A 59 -5.85 3.43 7.90
C GLY A 59 -5.21 3.13 9.24
N TYR A 60 -4.81 1.88 9.49
CA TYR A 60 -4.12 1.48 10.72
C TYR A 60 -2.78 2.19 10.87
N ARG A 61 -1.97 2.26 9.80
CA ARG A 61 -0.66 2.94 9.85
C ARG A 61 -0.78 4.44 10.03
N VAL A 62 -1.79 5.07 9.43
CA VAL A 62 -2.08 6.50 9.62
C VAL A 62 -2.56 6.75 11.04
N ALA A 63 -3.48 5.93 11.55
CA ALA A 63 -3.99 6.06 12.92
C ALA A 63 -2.92 5.79 13.99
N THR A 64 -1.95 4.92 13.69
CA THR A 64 -0.85 4.55 14.60
C THR A 64 0.42 5.37 14.33
N PHE A 65 0.36 6.38 13.44
CA PHE A 65 1.48 7.29 13.26
C PHE A 65 1.62 8.11 14.54
N ASN A 66 2.57 7.70 15.39
CA ASN A 66 2.80 8.33 16.69
C ASN A 66 3.04 9.81 16.47
N ASN A 67 2.18 10.66 17.02
CA ASN A 67 2.42 12.09 17.06
C ASN A 67 3.73 12.29 17.82
N CYS A 68 4.80 12.61 17.10
CA CYS A 68 6.12 12.84 17.68
C CYS A 68 6.14 14.26 18.27
N ASP A 69 5.26 14.51 19.24
CA ASP A 69 5.03 15.82 19.83
C ASP A 69 6.31 16.31 20.52
N GLU A 70 7.05 15.41 21.16
CA GLU A 70 8.34 15.71 21.78
C GLU A 70 9.39 16.16 20.74
N ALA A 71 9.51 15.46 19.61
CA ALA A 71 10.41 15.86 18.53
C ALA A 71 9.97 17.19 17.88
N ALA A 72 8.67 17.44 17.79
CA ALA A 72 8.16 18.72 17.31
C ALA A 72 8.56 19.87 18.27
N VAL A 73 8.44 19.67 19.58
CA VAL A 73 8.86 20.66 20.60
C VAL A 73 10.37 20.88 20.56
N GLU A 74 11.17 19.82 20.50
CA GLU A 74 12.63 19.91 20.41
C GLU A 74 13.06 20.70 19.16
N LEU A 75 12.47 20.39 18.00
CA LEU A 75 12.72 21.12 16.75
C LEU A 75 12.35 22.60 16.86
N GLN A 76 11.22 22.94 17.47
CA GLN A 76 10.83 24.35 17.69
C GLN A 76 11.84 25.09 18.57
N GLN A 77 12.39 24.41 19.58
CA GLN A 77 13.41 24.99 20.45
C GLN A 77 14.73 25.23 19.70
N GLN A 78 15.18 24.27 18.90
CA GLN A 78 16.36 24.42 18.04
C GLN A 78 16.19 25.57 17.03
N ILE A 79 14.98 25.75 16.46
CA ILE A 79 14.67 26.88 15.57
C ILE A 79 14.81 28.22 16.30
N LYS A 80 14.32 28.29 17.55
CA LYS A 80 14.40 29.50 18.36
C LYS A 80 15.85 29.87 18.66
N GLU A 81 16.65 28.91 19.11
CA GLU A 81 18.08 29.10 19.39
C GLU A 81 18.85 29.53 18.13
N ALA A 82 18.61 28.86 17.00
CA ALA A 82 19.22 29.22 15.73
C ALA A 82 18.83 30.63 15.27
N ARG A 83 17.57 31.05 15.45
CA ARG A 83 17.13 32.42 15.15
C ARG A 83 17.82 33.46 16.03
N GLU A 84 17.97 33.19 17.33
CA GLU A 84 18.67 34.10 18.24
C GLU A 84 20.13 34.26 17.84
N ASP A 85 20.82 33.17 17.50
CA ASP A 85 22.21 33.22 17.05
C ASP A 85 22.37 33.93 15.70
N LEU A 86 21.44 33.74 14.77
CA LEU A 86 21.44 34.47 13.50
C LEU A 86 21.12 35.96 13.71
N LYS A 87 20.28 36.31 14.68
CA LYS A 87 20.01 37.71 15.05
C LYS A 87 21.25 38.38 15.64
N LYS A 88 22.02 37.68 16.49
CA LYS A 88 23.34 38.15 16.98
C LYS A 88 24.33 38.39 15.83
N LYS A 89 24.21 37.64 14.73
CA LYS A 89 25.00 37.81 13.50
C LYS A 89 24.44 38.88 12.55
N GLY A 90 23.38 39.60 12.92
CA GLY A 90 22.83 40.72 12.16
C GLY A 90 21.73 40.35 11.15
N PHE A 91 21.24 39.11 11.15
CA PHE A 91 20.14 38.70 10.27
C PHE A 91 18.77 39.13 10.84
N VAL A 92 17.88 39.59 9.97
CA VAL A 92 16.50 40.01 10.32
C VAL A 92 15.51 39.00 9.76
N PHE A 93 14.70 38.40 10.62
CA PHE A 93 13.65 37.46 10.23
C PHE A 93 12.32 38.21 10.10
N THR A 94 11.68 38.11 8.93
CA THR A 94 10.28 38.55 8.76
C THR A 94 9.40 37.35 9.10
N GLU A 95 8.65 37.42 10.21
CA GLU A 95 7.59 36.44 10.46
C GLU A 95 6.45 36.71 9.48
N ARG A 96 6.09 35.70 8.68
CA ARG A 96 4.95 35.72 7.78
C ARG A 96 4.05 34.53 8.11
#